data_AF-A0A536TWC1-F1
#
_entry.id   AF-A0A536TWC1-F1
#
_cell.length_a   1.000
_cell.length_b   1.000
_cell.length_c   1.000
_cell.angle_alpha   90.00
_cell.angle_beta   90.00
_cell.angle_gamma   90.00
#
_symmetry.space_group_name_H-M   'P 1'
#
loop_
_entity.id
_entity.type
_entity.pdbx_description
1 polymer ?
#
loop_
_entity_poly.entity_id
_entity_poly.type
_entity_poly.pdbx_seq_one_letter_code
_entity_poly.pdbx_strand_id
1 'polypeptide(L)'
;MAIRRKKAVRKATARKHEVKADLANFELAKARSSLTLQIYANKEKIGELEIGRGSLYWQGRKKQRSKRLDWSRFAEMMDELAYGAK
;
A
#
# COMPACT_ATOMS: atom_id res chain seq x y z
N MET A 1 45.49 -10.45 20.46
CA MET A 1 44.98 -9.72 19.27
C MET A 1 43.45 -9.68 19.34
N ALA A 2 42.83 -8.51 19.50
CA ALA A 2 41.38 -8.37 19.55
C ALA A 2 40.85 -7.84 18.21
N ILE A 3 40.12 -8.67 17.47
CA ILE A 3 39.56 -8.31 16.16
C ILE A 3 38.33 -7.41 16.39
N ARG A 4 38.52 -6.09 16.23
CA ARG A 4 37.43 -5.11 16.20
C ARG A 4 36.56 -5.37 14.96
N ARG A 5 35.41 -6.02 15.16
CA ARG A 5 34.37 -6.15 14.13
C ARG A 5 33.84 -4.74 13.78
N LYS A 6 34.17 -4.25 12.58
CA LYS A 6 33.62 -3.00 12.03
C LYS A 6 32.11 -3.20 11.79
N LYS A 7 31.28 -2.46 12.52
CA LYS A 7 29.82 -2.46 12.37
C LYS A 7 29.48 -1.85 11.00
N ALA A 8 28.95 -2.67 10.09
CA ALA A 8 28.54 -2.21 8.76
C ALA A 8 27.43 -1.17 8.90
N VAL A 9 27.70 0.05 8.43
CA VAL A 9 26.71 1.13 8.34
C VAL A 9 25.72 0.74 7.24
N ARG A 10 24.51 0.31 7.61
CA ARG A 10 23.43 0.08 6.65
C ARG A 10 23.14 1.40 5.94
N LYS A 11 23.42 1.48 4.63
CA LYS A 11 22.96 2.58 3.76
C LYS A 11 21.46 2.75 3.98
N ALA A 12 21.05 3.92 4.46
CA ALA A 12 19.64 4.25 4.58
C ALA A 12 19.03 4.16 3.18
N THR A 13 18.18 3.17 2.95
CA THR A 13 17.42 3.02 1.73
C THR A 13 16.62 4.31 1.55
N ALA A 14 16.97 5.10 0.53
CA ALA A 14 16.23 6.32 0.21
C ALA A 14 14.75 5.95 0.11
N ARG A 15 13.88 6.63 0.88
CA ARG A 15 12.44 6.33 0.89
C ARG A 15 11.90 6.58 -0.52
N LYS A 16 11.71 5.50 -1.29
CA LYS A 16 11.28 5.51 -2.70
C LYS A 16 9.80 5.82 -2.88
N HIS A 17 9.02 5.60 -1.83
CA HIS A 17 7.55 5.65 -1.85
C HIS A 17 7.05 6.64 -0.81
N GLU A 18 6.17 7.53 -1.24
CA GLU A 18 5.46 8.49 -0.39
C GLU A 18 3.97 8.15 -0.46
N VAL A 19 3.36 7.95 0.71
CA VAL A 19 1.94 7.63 0.85
C VAL A 19 1.28 8.80 1.56
N LYS A 20 0.34 9.45 0.88
CA LYS A 20 -0.50 10.51 1.44
C LYS A 20 -1.90 9.98 1.63
N ALA A 21 -2.48 10.25 2.80
CA ALA A 21 -3.83 9.87 3.16
C ALA A 21 -4.59 11.11 3.61
N ASP A 22 -5.74 11.37 2.98
CA ASP A 22 -6.71 12.33 3.50
C ASP A 22 -7.73 11.53 4.33
N LEU A 23 -7.69 11.73 5.65
CA LEU A 23 -8.63 11.11 6.58
C LEU A 23 -9.81 12.06 6.78
N ALA A 24 -10.89 11.82 6.03
CA ALA A 24 -12.20 12.35 6.38
C ALA A 24 -12.90 11.35 7.34
N ASN A 25 -13.14 11.80 8.57
CA ASN A 25 -13.91 11.16 9.64
C ASN A 25 -13.27 9.96 10.38
N PHE A 26 -13.01 10.22 11.67
CA PHE A 26 -12.92 9.22 12.72
C PHE A 26 -14.21 8.36 12.69
N GLU A 27 -14.07 7.04 12.70
CA GLU A 27 -15.11 6.00 12.57
C GLU A 27 -15.58 5.66 11.14
N LEU A 28 -14.73 4.92 10.40
CA LEU A 28 -15.12 4.08 9.24
C LEU A 28 -16.35 3.17 9.48
N ALA A 29 -16.78 3.00 10.74
CA ALA A 29 -17.95 2.22 11.13
C ALA A 29 -19.29 2.94 10.89
N LYS A 30 -19.31 4.28 10.83
CA LYS A 30 -20.55 5.06 10.78
C LYS A 30 -20.67 5.81 9.44
N ALA A 31 -21.33 5.14 8.51
CA ALA A 31 -21.85 5.68 7.24
C ALA A 31 -20.83 6.05 6.15
N ARG A 32 -20.76 5.21 5.11
CA ARG A 32 -20.37 5.56 3.73
C ARG A 32 -18.98 6.20 3.50
N SER A 33 -18.11 6.25 4.50
CA SER A 33 -16.74 6.74 4.32
C SER A 33 -15.86 5.66 3.67
N SER A 34 -15.26 5.98 2.54
CA SER A 34 -14.13 5.23 1.97
C SER A 34 -12.84 6.01 2.20
N LEU A 35 -11.75 5.30 2.47
CA LEU A 35 -10.41 5.88 2.58
C LEU A 35 -9.72 5.81 1.23
N THR A 36 -9.36 6.96 0.67
CA THR A 36 -8.65 7.02 -0.62
C THR A 36 -7.19 7.41 -0.43
N LEU A 37 -6.29 6.61 -1.00
CA LEU A 37 -4.84 6.77 -0.96
C LEU A 37 -4.33 7.03 -2.37
N GLN A 38 -3.64 8.15 -2.57
CA GLN A 38 -2.92 8.42 -3.81
C GLN A 38 -1.46 7.99 -3.64
N ILE A 39 -1.02 7.06 -4.48
CA ILE A 39 0.31 6.44 -4.35
C ILE A 39 1.25 7.03 -5.39
N TYR A 40 2.39 7.53 -4.93
CA TYR A 40 3.42 8.14 -5.76
C TYR A 40 4.75 7.39 -5.65
N ALA A 41 5.49 7.33 -6.75
CA ALA A 41 6.89 6.93 -6.78
C ALA A 41 7.69 7.96 -7.58
N ASN A 42 8.80 8.45 -7.04
CA ASN A 42 9.61 9.50 -7.69
C ASN A 42 8.78 10.73 -8.12
N LYS A 43 7.84 11.17 -7.28
CA LYS A 43 6.88 12.26 -7.56
C LYS A 43 5.87 11.99 -8.70
N GLU A 44 5.85 10.79 -9.27
CA GLU A 44 4.85 10.39 -10.26
C GLU A 44 3.75 9.55 -9.62
N LYS A 45 2.48 9.87 -9.89
CA LYS A 45 1.34 9.07 -9.40
C LYS A 45 1.35 7.70 -10.08
N ILE A 46 1.52 6.63 -9.30
CA ILE A 46 1.54 5.25 -9.81
C ILE A 46 0.19 4.55 -9.67
N GLY A 47 -0.67 5.04 -8.79
CA GLY A 47 -2.06 4.60 -8.70
C GLY A 47 -2.83 5.25 -7.57
N GLU A 48 -4.08 4.83 -7.44
CA GLU A 48 -5.00 5.24 -6.40
C GLU A 48 -5.69 4.00 -5.83
N LEU A 49 -5.74 3.92 -4.50
CA LEU A 49 -6.38 2.85 -3.75
C LEU A 49 -7.52 3.43 -2.93
N GLU A 50 -8.74 2.97 -3.18
CA GLU A 50 -9.89 3.28 -2.35
C GLU A 50 -10.25 2.06 -1.50
N ILE A 51 -10.41 2.28 -0.20
CA ILE A 51 -10.73 1.26 0.79
C ILE A 51 -12.12 1.54 1.33
N GLY A 52 -13.09 0.71 0.95
CA GLY A 52 -14.45 0.74 1.47
C GLY A 52 -14.77 -0.45 2.36
N ARG A 53 -15.95 -0.44 2.98
CA ARG A 53 -16.38 -1.49 3.93
C ARG A 53 -16.39 -2.90 3.33
N GLY A 54 -16.78 -3.05 2.06
CA GLY A 54 -16.95 -4.37 1.43
C GLY A 54 -15.93 -4.71 0.34
N SER A 55 -15.14 -3.73 -0.11
CA SER A 55 -14.18 -3.94 -1.19
C SER A 55 -13.15 -2.83 -1.25
N LEU A 56 -12.06 -3.16 -1.92
CA LEU A 56 -11.01 -2.25 -2.34
C LEU A 56 -11.20 -1.91 -3.83
N TYR A 57 -10.81 -0.72 -4.23
CA TYR A 57 -10.68 -0.35 -5.64
C TYR A 57 -9.26 0.09 -5.93
N TRP A 58 -8.66 -0.50 -6.96
CA TRP A 58 -7.35 -0.11 -7.45
C TRP A 58 -7.45 0.53 -8.83
N GLN A 59 -6.89 1.73 -8.96
CA GLN A 59 -6.78 2.47 -10.20
C GLN A 59 -5.30 2.70 -10.52
N GLY A 60 -4.73 1.86 -11.39
CA GLY A 60 -3.33 1.99 -11.80
C GLY A 60 -3.09 3.12 -12.81
N ARG A 61 -1.90 3.74 -12.76
CA ARG A 61 -1.51 4.90 -13.62
C ARG A 61 -1.85 4.77 -15.11
N LYS A 62 -1.68 3.59 -15.70
CA LYS A 62 -1.89 3.33 -17.15
C LYS A 62 -3.20 2.62 -17.47
N LYS A 63 -4.14 2.53 -16.52
CA LYS A 63 -5.42 1.85 -16.72
C LYS A 63 -6.52 2.89 -16.81
N GLN A 64 -7.51 2.67 -17.67
CA GLN A 64 -8.66 3.57 -17.80
C GLN A 64 -9.79 3.24 -16.83
N ARG A 65 -9.80 2.03 -16.26
CA ARG A 65 -10.86 1.54 -15.39
C ARG A 65 -10.31 1.07 -14.06
N SER A 66 -11.01 1.40 -12.98
CA SER A 66 -10.71 0.91 -11.66
C SER A 66 -11.11 -0.55 -11.56
N LYS A 67 -10.32 -1.35 -10.84
CA LYS A 67 -10.65 -2.74 -10.55
C LYS A 67 -11.09 -2.86 -9.11
N ARG A 68 -12.30 -3.38 -8.91
CA ARG A 68 -12.80 -3.80 -7.61
C ARG A 68 -12.14 -5.12 -7.22
N LEU A 69 -11.66 -5.20 -5.99
CA LEU A 69 -11.30 -6.43 -5.29
C LEU A 69 -12.17 -6.55 -4.05
N ASP A 70 -12.85 -7.68 -3.87
CA ASP A 70 -13.39 -8.02 -2.56
C ASP A 70 -12.26 -8.39 -1.58
N TRP A 71 -12.61 -8.44 -0.30
CA TRP A 71 -11.66 -8.68 0.78
C TRP A 71 -11.07 -10.09 0.78
N SER A 72 -11.84 -11.10 0.38
CA SER A 72 -11.35 -12.49 0.31
C SER A 72 -10.28 -12.60 -0.76
N ARG A 73 -10.54 -12.03 -1.94
CA ARG A 73 -9.58 -12.04 -3.03
C ARG A 73 -8.32 -11.23 -2.70
N PHE A 74 -8.48 -10.12 -1.99
CA PHE A 74 -7.33 -9.35 -1.51
C PHE A 74 -6.49 -10.15 -0.51
N ALA A 75 -7.11 -10.83 0.46
CA ALA A 75 -6.41 -11.64 1.44
C ALA A 75 -5.61 -12.77 0.76
N GLU A 76 -6.23 -13.51 -0.17
CA GLU A 76 -5.55 -14.55 -0.95
C GLU A 76 -4.31 -14.01 -1.68
N MET A 77 -4.44 -12.87 -2.36
CA MET A 77 -3.32 -12.26 -3.08
C MET A 77 -2.21 -11.80 -2.16
N MET A 78 -2.55 -11.26 -0.98
CA MET A 78 -1.56 -10.85 0.00
C MET A 78 -0.87 -12.04 0.64
N ASP A 79 -1.59 -13.13 0.91
CA ASP A 79 -1.02 -14.36 1.44
C ASP A 79 -0.04 -14.97 0.42
N GLU A 80 -0.42 -15.02 -0.85
CA GLU A 80 0.46 -15.48 -1.93
C GLU A 80 1.73 -14.63 -2.05
N LEU A 81 1.61 -13.30 -1.96
CA LEU A 81 2.76 -12.39 -2.06
C LEU A 81 3.66 -12.41 -0.82
N ALA A 82 3.09 -12.57 0.37
CA ALA A 82 3.82 -12.48 1.63
C ALA A 82 4.41 -13.83 2.09
N TYR A 83 3.67 -14.92 1.85
CA TYR A 83 4.00 -16.25 2.35
C TYR A 83 4.29 -17.26 1.23
N GLY A 84 4.02 -16.90 -0.03
CA GLY A 84 4.14 -17.79 -1.19
C GLY A 84 2.86 -18.56 -1.46
N ALA A 85 2.70 -19.04 -2.71
CA ALA A 85 1.66 -20.01 -3.04
C ALA A 85 1.96 -21.32 -2.30
N LYS A 86 0.96 -21.86 -1.61
CA LYS A 86 1.01 -23.25 -1.12
C LYS A 86 1.00 -24.24 -2.27
#